data_AF-A0A0A7KHR4-F1
#
_entry.id   AF-A0A0A7KHR4-F1
#
_cell.length_a   1.000
_cell.length_b   1.000
_cell.length_c   1.000
_cell.angle_alpha   90.00
_cell.angle_beta   90.00
_cell.angle_gamma   90.00
#
_symmetry.space_group_name_H-M   'P 1'
#
loop_
_entity.id
_entity.type
_entity.pdbx_description
1 polymer ?
#
loop_
_entity_poly.entity_id
_entity_poly.type
_entity_poly.pdbx_seq_one_letter_code
_entity_poly.pdbx_strand_id
1 'polypeptide(L)'
;MPHPEFVGLVNSLQATAEAALGDLNAATASAARDGLLHEARARQTAERSLKLLTMLAEKTRGNLDFAEADLLTEAVSSLRDRLGSGAAGN
;
A
#
# COMPACT_ATOMS: atom_id res chain seq x y z
N MET A 1 20.73 4.88 -12.15
CA MET A 1 21.22 4.26 -10.89
C MET A 1 20.25 4.80 -9.87
N PRO A 2 19.47 3.94 -9.21
CA PRO A 2 18.27 4.37 -8.52
C PRO A 2 18.62 5.31 -7.36
N HIS A 3 17.81 6.35 -7.19
CA HIS A 3 17.95 7.29 -6.10
C HIS A 3 17.57 6.59 -4.78
N PRO A 4 18.50 6.45 -3.82
CA PRO A 4 18.26 5.67 -2.61
C PRO A 4 17.12 6.25 -1.76
N GLU A 5 16.94 7.57 -1.77
CA GLU A 5 15.84 8.24 -1.08
C GLU A 5 14.48 7.93 -1.71
N PHE A 6 14.42 7.85 -3.05
CA PHE A 6 13.19 7.49 -3.77
C PHE A 6 12.80 6.04 -3.48
N VAL A 7 13.76 5.12 -3.57
CA VAL A 7 13.56 3.71 -3.21
C VAL A 7 13.11 3.57 -1.75
N GLY A 8 13.75 4.29 -0.83
CA GLY A 8 13.37 4.31 0.58
C GLY A 8 11.95 4.83 0.81
N LEU A 9 11.54 5.88 0.09
CA LEU A 9 10.18 6.43 0.17
C LEU A 9 9.13 5.42 -0.31
N VAL A 10 9.35 4.79 -1.47
CA VAL A 10 8.43 3.77 -2.02
C VAL A 10 8.29 2.60 -1.06
N ASN A 11 9.41 2.05 -0.57
CA ASN A 11 9.41 0.95 0.38
C ASN A 11 8.74 1.31 1.71
N SER A 12 8.95 2.53 2.22
CA SER A 12 8.30 3.00 3.46
C SER A 12 6.78 3.09 3.33
N LEU A 13 6.30 3.66 2.22
CA LEU A 13 4.86 3.75 1.94
C LEU A 13 4.22 2.37 1.76
N GLN A 14 4.90 1.47 1.06
CA GLN A 14 4.47 0.09 0.89
C GLN A 14 4.43 -0.65 2.23
N ALA A 15 5.52 -0.62 3.01
CA ALA A 15 5.60 -1.28 4.31
C ALA A 15 4.54 -0.77 5.29
N THR A 16 4.25 0.53 5.28
CA THR A 16 3.18 1.12 6.11
C THR A 16 1.81 0.56 5.73
N ALA A 17 1.55 0.42 4.43
CA ALA A 17 0.29 -0.13 3.93
C ALA A 17 0.16 -1.63 4.23
N GLU A 18 1.25 -2.37 4.06
CA GLU A 18 1.32 -3.80 4.35
C GLU A 18 1.16 -4.10 5.84
N ALA A 19 1.78 -3.30 6.71
CA ALA A 19 1.61 -3.42 8.16
C ALA A 19 0.15 -3.17 8.56
N ALA A 20 -0.47 -2.11 8.04
CA ALA A 20 -1.89 -1.83 8.32
C ALA A 20 -2.81 -2.97 7.87
N LEU A 21 -2.60 -3.54 6.67
CA LEU A 21 -3.38 -4.68 6.18
C LEU A 21 -3.04 -6.00 6.89
N GLY A 22 -1.81 -6.15 7.39
CA GLY A 22 -1.40 -7.30 8.20
C GLY A 22 -2.07 -7.29 9.59
N ASP A 23 -2.10 -6.13 10.24
CA ASP A 23 -2.78 -5.90 11.51
C ASP A 23 -4.29 -6.14 11.37
N LEU A 24 -4.89 -5.73 10.24
CA LEU A 24 -6.27 -6.07 9.90
C LEU A 24 -6.52 -7.58 9.98
N ASN A 25 -5.71 -8.38 9.28
CA ASN A 25 -5.89 -9.83 9.19
C ASN A 25 -5.74 -10.51 10.56
N ALA A 26 -4.81 -10.04 11.41
CA ALA A 26 -4.65 -10.55 12.77
C ALA A 26 -5.81 -10.15 13.69
N ALA A 27 -6.31 -8.92 13.57
CA ALA A 27 -7.44 -8.42 14.36
C ALA A 27 -8.78 -9.06 13.96
N THR A 28 -9.03 -9.25 12.65
CA THR A 28 -10.22 -9.96 12.16
C THR A 28 -10.24 -11.41 12.63
N ALA A 29 -9.08 -12.08 12.65
CA ALA A 29 -8.98 -13.43 13.20
C ALA A 29 -9.31 -13.49 14.70
N SER A 30 -9.11 -12.40 15.45
CA SER A 30 -9.26 -12.36 16.91
C SER A 30 -10.57 -11.73 17.41
N ALA A 31 -11.29 -10.92 16.63
CA ALA A 31 -12.36 -10.07 17.17
C ALA A 31 -13.65 -10.08 16.34
N ALA A 32 -14.64 -10.85 16.79
CA ALA A 32 -16.03 -10.59 16.47
C ALA A 32 -16.48 -9.31 17.21
N ARG A 33 -16.94 -8.31 16.46
CA ARG A 33 -17.60 -7.05 16.88
C ARG A 33 -16.73 -5.78 17.03
N ASP A 34 -15.54 -5.81 17.65
CA ASP A 34 -14.61 -4.66 17.68
C ASP A 34 -13.72 -4.55 16.43
N GLY A 35 -13.63 -5.64 15.65
CA GLY A 35 -12.81 -5.71 14.43
C GLY A 35 -13.21 -4.72 13.34
N LEU A 36 -14.49 -4.33 13.23
CA LEU A 36 -15.00 -3.49 12.13
C LEU A 36 -14.42 -2.07 12.13
N LEU A 37 -14.26 -1.45 13.30
CA LEU A 37 -13.66 -0.10 13.40
C LEU A 37 -12.15 -0.14 13.13
N HIS A 38 -11.49 -1.20 13.58
CA HIS A 38 -10.07 -1.42 13.31
C HIS A 38 -9.83 -1.68 11.81
N GLU A 39 -10.74 -2.45 11.20
CA GLU A 39 -10.71 -2.78 9.79
C GLU A 39 -10.83 -1.55 8.89
N ALA A 40 -11.80 -0.69 9.18
CA ALA A 40 -11.96 0.56 8.45
C ALA A 40 -10.72 1.47 8.53
N ARG A 41 -10.04 1.52 9.69
CA ARG A 41 -8.82 2.33 9.87
C ARG A 41 -7.61 1.74 9.16
N ALA A 42 -7.43 0.42 9.24
CA ALA A 42 -6.37 -0.30 8.55
C ALA A 42 -6.50 -0.11 7.03
N ARG A 43 -7.71 -0.33 6.50
CA ARG A 43 -8.01 -0.12 5.09
C ARG A 43 -7.78 1.33 4.67
N GLN A 44 -8.26 2.30 5.44
CA GLN A 44 -8.04 3.73 5.15
C GLN A 44 -6.55 4.11 5.12
N THR A 45 -5.73 3.52 6.00
CA THR A 45 -4.28 3.73 6.02
C THR A 45 -3.64 3.21 4.74
N ALA A 46 -4.00 1.99 4.32
CA ALA A 46 -3.52 1.39 3.09
C ALA A 46 -3.98 2.17 1.84
N GLU A 47 -5.24 2.62 1.79
CA GLU A 47 -5.76 3.46 0.71
C GLU A 47 -5.03 4.81 0.62
N ARG A 48 -4.67 5.40 1.76
CA ARG A 48 -3.88 6.64 1.80
C ARG A 48 -2.47 6.42 1.25
N SER A 49 -1.81 5.33 1.63
CA SER A 49 -0.49 4.97 1.07
C SER A 49 -0.57 4.72 -0.44
N LEU A 50 -1.59 4.00 -0.91
CA LEU A 50 -1.83 3.78 -2.34
C LEU A 50 -2.01 5.10 -3.09
N LYS A 51 -2.77 6.05 -2.52
CA LYS A 51 -2.95 7.37 -3.12
C LYS A 51 -1.62 8.12 -3.25
N LEU A 52 -0.77 8.07 -2.23
CA LEU A 52 0.55 8.71 -2.27
C LEU A 52 1.47 8.07 -3.33
N LEU A 53 1.50 6.74 -3.41
CA LEU A 53 2.26 6.02 -4.45
C LEU A 53 1.75 6.35 -5.86
N THR A 54 0.42 6.45 -6.03
CA THR A 54 -0.19 6.84 -7.31
C THR A 54 0.20 8.27 -7.69
N MET A 55 0.12 9.22 -6.74
CA MET A 55 0.54 10.60 -6.97
C MET A 55 2.03 10.71 -7.29
N LEU A 56 2.88 9.88 -6.66
CA LEU A 56 4.30 9.79 -7.01
C LEU A 56 4.43 9.34 -8.46
N ALA A 57 3.74 8.28 -8.88
CA ALA A 57 3.81 7.77 -10.24
C ALA A 57 3.39 8.81 -11.29
N GLU A 58 2.37 9.60 -10.99
CA GLU A 58 1.94 10.69 -11.85
C GLU A 58 2.99 11.81 -11.93
N LYS A 59 3.55 12.22 -10.79
CA LYS A 59 4.51 13.33 -10.72
C LYS A 59 5.91 12.99 -11.20
N THR A 60 6.32 11.72 -11.13
CA THR A 60 7.66 11.27 -11.53
C THR A 60 7.69 10.61 -12.91
N ARG A 61 6.55 10.53 -13.62
CA ARG A 61 6.49 9.99 -14.98
C ARG A 61 7.51 10.67 -15.89
N GLY A 62 8.37 9.87 -16.52
CA GLY A 62 9.45 10.34 -17.41
C GLY A 62 10.72 10.82 -16.72
N ASN A 63 10.74 10.87 -15.38
CA ASN A 63 11.90 11.26 -14.58
C ASN A 63 12.55 10.09 -13.82
N LEU A 64 11.94 8.90 -13.85
CA LEU A 64 12.44 7.70 -13.19
C LEU A 64 13.32 6.87 -14.13
N ASP A 65 14.35 6.24 -13.56
CA ASP A 65 15.01 5.15 -14.26
C ASP A 65 14.16 3.87 -14.27
N PHE A 66 14.57 2.87 -15.05
CA PHE A 66 13.79 1.64 -15.22
C PHE A 66 13.54 0.91 -13.89
N ALA A 67 14.54 0.86 -13.01
CA ALA A 67 14.40 0.16 -11.73
C ALA A 67 13.46 0.90 -10.78
N GLU A 68 13.52 2.23 -10.77
CA GLU A 68 12.61 3.06 -9.98
C GLU A 68 11.16 2.98 -10.48
N ALA A 69 10.97 3.00 -11.81
CA ALA A 69 9.66 2.89 -12.43
C ALA A 69 9.04 1.52 -12.17
N ASP A 70 9.84 0.45 -12.27
CA ASP A 70 9.42 -0.92 -12.00
C ASP A 70 9.02 -1.10 -10.52
N LEU A 71 9.90 -0.69 -9.60
CA LEU A 71 9.63 -0.72 -8.15
C LEU A 71 8.33 0.01 -7.78
N LEU A 72 8.13 1.22 -8.30
CA LEU A 72 6.91 1.98 -8.02
C LEU A 72 5.66 1.30 -8.61
N THR A 73 5.79 0.73 -9.80
CA THR A 73 4.69 0.02 -10.47
C THR A 73 4.30 -1.24 -9.72
N GLU A 74 5.28 -2.02 -9.24
CA GLU A 74 5.05 -3.19 -8.41
C GLU A 74 4.39 -2.83 -7.08
N ALA A 75 4.89 -1.79 -6.39
CA ALA A 75 4.32 -1.33 -5.13
C ALA A 75 2.85 -0.91 -5.27
N VAL A 76 2.52 -0.15 -6.33
CA VAL A 76 1.13 0.25 -6.63
C VAL A 76 0.26 -0.97 -6.95
N SER A 77 0.76 -1.88 -7.80
CA SER A 77 0.00 -3.05 -8.25
C SER A 77 -0.29 -4.02 -7.11
N SER A 78 0.72 -4.34 -6.31
CA SER A 78 0.60 -5.18 -5.10
C SER A 78 -0.44 -4.62 -4.13
N LEU A 79 -0.41 -3.31 -3.88
CA LEU A 79 -1.33 -2.71 -2.92
C LEU A 79 -2.77 -2.63 -3.44
N ARG A 80 -2.96 -2.40 -4.75
CA ARG A 80 -4.27 -2.47 -5.40
C ARG A 80 -4.86 -3.87 -5.34
N ASP A 81 -4.05 -4.89 -5.59
CA ASP A 81 -4.49 -6.29 -5.54
C ASP A 81 -4.95 -6.68 -4.12
N ARG A 82 -4.18 -6.28 -3.09
CA ARG A 82 -4.55 -6.51 -1.69
C ARG A 82 -5.84 -5.79 -1.28
N LEU A 83 -5.99 -4.51 -1.65
CA LEU A 83 -7.20 -3.73 -1.36
C LEU A 83 -8.43 -4.22 -2.14
N GLY A 84 -8.22 -4.76 -3.34
CA GLY A 84 -9.26 -5.39 -4.16
C GLY A 84 -9.68 -6.76 -3.63
N SER A 85 -8.71 -7.58 -3.20
CA SER A 85 -8.95 -8.90 -2.61
C SER A 85 -9.74 -8.81 -1.31
N GLY A 86 -9.48 -7.79 -0.48
CA GLY A 86 -10.29 -7.52 0.73
C GLY A 86 -11.70 -6.99 0.45
N ALA A 87 -12.02 -6.57 -0.78
CA ALA A 87 -13.37 -6.11 -1.16
C ALA A 87 -14.23 -7.22 -1.79
N ALA A 88 -13.63 -8.33 -2.21
CA ALA A 88 -14.32 -9.45 -2.88
C ALA A 88 -14.63 -10.64 -1.94
N GLY A 89 -14.26 -10.56 -0.66
CA GLY A 89 -14.70 -11.49 0.38
C GLY A 89 -16.11 -11.14 0.86
N ASN A 90 -17.13 -11.66 0.16
CA ASN A 90 -18.54 -11.67 0.57
C ASN A 90 -18.92 -13.10 0.95
#